data_AF-I7A1C3-F1
#
_entry.id   AF-I7A1C3-F1
#
_cell.length_a   1.000
_cell.length_b   1.000
_cell.length_c   1.000
_cell.angle_alpha   90.00
_cell.angle_beta   90.00
_cell.angle_gamma   90.00
#
_symmetry.space_group_name_H-M   'P 1'
#
loop_
_entity.id
_entity.type
_entity.pdbx_description
1 polymer ?
#
loop_
_entity_poly.entity_id
_entity_poly.type
_entity_poly.pdbx_seq_one_letter_code
_entity_poly.pdbx_strand_id
1 'polypeptide(L)'
;MNFTNIIEFIRDNLPQISHAYYEQIKKTELMKNYRRLSEKEVIAREERVFENLIEWLQTGASNDKAEKYFEKVGAERFKEGFPLTEVNYALYITKKVFWSFIAWKKELFGFGDEEGEIDFSLIMEYVTILNNFFDLGNFYIIRGYIGELFEQLEETASMSKEEIKKILMHGAFDDNDFNKDEIIWHHI
;
A
#
# COMPACT_ATOMS: atom_id res chain seq x y z
N MET A 1 6.25 18.88 7.32
CA MET A 1 6.44 18.76 5.86
C MET A 1 5.15 19.13 5.14
N ASN A 2 5.21 19.75 3.96
CA ASN A 2 4.01 20.18 3.21
C ASN A 2 3.85 19.31 1.95
N PHE A 3 2.73 18.59 1.83
CA PHE A 3 2.48 17.69 0.71
C PHE A 3 1.54 18.26 -0.36
N THR A 4 1.17 19.54 -0.28
CA THR A 4 0.13 20.14 -1.13
C THR A 4 0.41 19.93 -2.63
N ASN A 5 1.62 20.24 -3.09
CA ASN A 5 2.00 20.08 -4.51
C ASN A 5 1.92 18.61 -4.96
N ILE A 6 2.34 17.67 -4.12
CA ILE A 6 2.25 16.23 -4.41
C ILE A 6 0.79 15.78 -4.48
N ILE A 7 -0.03 16.21 -3.52
CA ILE A 7 -1.46 15.88 -3.47
C ILE A 7 -2.18 16.40 -4.71
N GLU A 8 -1.99 17.66 -5.06
CA GLU A 8 -2.59 18.29 -6.25
C GLU A 8 -2.12 17.59 -7.52
N PHE A 9 -0.81 17.32 -7.63
CA PHE A 9 -0.27 16.59 -8.76
C PHE A 9 -0.88 15.19 -8.92
N ILE A 10 -1.03 14.42 -7.84
CA ILE A 10 -1.68 13.10 -7.89
C ILE A 10 -3.13 13.24 -8.36
N ARG A 11 -3.89 14.20 -7.82
CA ARG A 11 -5.29 14.42 -8.21
C ARG A 11 -5.44 14.76 -9.69
N ASP A 12 -4.63 15.68 -10.18
CA ASP A 12 -4.69 16.16 -11.57
C ASP A 12 -4.25 15.08 -12.58
N ASN A 13 -3.43 14.13 -12.13
CA ASN A 13 -2.88 13.07 -12.97
C ASN A 13 -3.43 11.67 -12.66
N LEU A 14 -4.46 11.57 -11.80
CA LEU A 14 -4.98 10.29 -11.33
C LEU A 14 -5.42 9.35 -12.47
N PRO A 15 -6.11 9.82 -13.53
CA PRO A 15 -6.45 8.97 -14.68
C PRO A 15 -5.22 8.42 -15.40
N GLN A 16 -4.18 9.25 -15.60
CA GLN A 16 -2.96 8.88 -16.32
C GLN A 16 -2.11 7.90 -15.49
N ILE A 17 -2.01 8.14 -14.19
CA ILE A 17 -1.32 7.28 -13.24
C ILE A 17 -2.00 5.89 -13.23
N SER A 18 -3.34 5.86 -13.08
CA SER A 18 -4.10 4.62 -13.00
C SER A 18 -4.08 3.82 -14.31
N HIS A 19 -4.10 4.51 -15.44
CA HIS A 19 -3.93 3.85 -16.74
C HIS A 19 -2.49 3.32 -16.93
N ALA A 20 -1.46 4.05 -16.49
CA ALA A 20 -0.09 3.57 -16.53
C ALA A 20 0.11 2.30 -15.67
N TYR A 21 -0.55 2.23 -14.52
CA TYR A 21 -0.63 1.02 -13.69
C TYR A 21 -1.28 -0.14 -14.44
N TYR A 22 -2.46 0.06 -15.04
CA TYR A 22 -3.12 -0.95 -15.84
C TYR A 22 -2.21 -1.50 -16.94
N GLU A 23 -1.50 -0.63 -17.66
CA GLU A 23 -0.54 -1.02 -18.69
C GLU A 23 0.62 -1.88 -18.14
N GLN A 24 1.11 -1.60 -16.92
CA GLN A 24 2.11 -2.46 -16.28
C GLN A 24 1.54 -3.83 -15.93
N ILE A 25 0.31 -3.89 -15.40
CA ILE A 25 -0.38 -5.15 -15.07
C ILE A 25 -0.52 -6.05 -16.29
N LYS A 26 -0.89 -5.48 -17.45
CA LYS A 26 -1.07 -6.26 -18.69
C LYS A 26 0.23 -6.84 -19.25
N LYS A 27 1.38 -6.24 -18.95
CA LYS A 27 2.70 -6.60 -19.50
C LYS A 27 3.39 -7.75 -18.75
N THR A 28 2.97 -8.04 -17.52
CA THR A 28 3.65 -9.03 -16.67
C THR A 28 2.86 -10.34 -16.56
N GLU A 29 3.56 -11.46 -16.72
CA GLU A 29 3.00 -12.80 -16.53
C GLU A 29 2.79 -13.16 -15.04
N LEU A 30 3.29 -12.31 -14.13
CA LEU A 30 3.13 -12.47 -12.68
C LEU A 30 1.75 -12.04 -12.18
N MET A 31 0.95 -11.36 -13.01
CA MET A 31 -0.35 -10.78 -12.62
C MET A 31 -1.53 -11.52 -13.25
N LYS A 32 -1.53 -12.85 -13.20
CA LYS A 32 -2.50 -13.69 -13.93
C LYS A 32 -3.94 -13.43 -13.50
N ASN A 33 -4.21 -13.26 -12.21
CA ASN A 33 -5.56 -13.01 -11.72
C ASN A 33 -5.98 -11.56 -11.99
N TYR A 34 -5.09 -10.59 -11.78
CA TYR A 34 -5.37 -9.20 -12.11
C TYR A 34 -5.64 -8.96 -13.60
N ARG A 35 -4.97 -9.70 -14.49
CA ARG A 35 -5.18 -9.61 -15.95
C ARG A 35 -6.55 -10.10 -16.43
N ARG A 36 -7.30 -10.84 -15.59
CA ARG A 36 -8.67 -11.32 -15.86
C ARG A 36 -9.74 -10.28 -15.52
N LEU A 37 -9.40 -9.29 -14.69
CA LEU A 37 -10.28 -8.17 -14.38
C LEU A 37 -10.47 -7.29 -15.62
N SER A 38 -11.62 -6.61 -15.69
CA SER A 38 -11.81 -5.55 -16.67
C SER A 38 -10.87 -4.36 -16.39
N GLU A 39 -10.52 -3.61 -17.42
CA GLU A 39 -9.71 -2.38 -17.26
C GLU A 39 -10.30 -1.44 -16.21
N LYS A 40 -11.62 -1.24 -16.24
CA LYS A 40 -12.35 -0.42 -15.27
C LYS A 40 -12.14 -0.89 -13.82
N GLU A 41 -12.13 -2.20 -13.57
CA GLU A 41 -11.91 -2.74 -12.23
C GLU A 41 -10.47 -2.55 -11.77
N VAL A 42 -9.49 -2.72 -12.65
CA VAL A 42 -8.07 -2.51 -12.34
C VAL A 42 -7.81 -1.03 -12.03
N ILE A 43 -8.31 -0.13 -12.88
CA ILE A 43 -8.20 1.31 -12.69
C ILE A 43 -8.87 1.74 -11.37
N ALA A 44 -10.12 1.33 -11.13
CA ALA A 44 -10.82 1.71 -9.90
C ALA A 44 -10.16 1.17 -8.63
N ARG A 45 -9.42 0.06 -8.70
CA ARG A 45 -8.63 -0.44 -7.56
C ARG A 45 -7.42 0.46 -7.30
N GLU A 46 -6.72 0.88 -8.35
CA GLU A 46 -5.56 1.76 -8.24
C GLU A 46 -5.94 3.18 -7.80
N GLU A 47 -7.04 3.71 -8.35
CA GLU A 47 -7.56 5.03 -7.95
C GLU A 47 -7.81 5.09 -6.45
N ARG A 48 -8.41 4.04 -5.86
CA ARG A 48 -8.61 3.93 -4.41
C ARG A 48 -7.31 3.94 -3.61
N VAL A 49 -6.22 3.39 -4.13
CA VAL A 49 -4.92 3.41 -3.43
C VAL A 49 -4.37 4.83 -3.40
N PHE A 50 -4.48 5.57 -4.51
CA PHE A 50 -4.05 6.96 -4.57
C PHE A 50 -4.96 7.92 -3.81
N GLU A 51 -6.27 7.68 -3.79
CA GLU A 51 -7.21 8.40 -2.91
C GLU A 51 -6.80 8.22 -1.43
N ASN A 52 -6.44 7.00 -1.02
CA ASN A 52 -5.95 6.73 0.33
C ASN A 52 -4.59 7.39 0.60
N LEU A 53 -3.66 7.39 -0.37
CA LEU A 53 -2.39 8.12 -0.26
C LEU A 53 -2.64 9.62 -0.06
N ILE A 54 -3.54 10.22 -0.85
CA ILE A 54 -3.92 11.62 -0.71
C ILE A 54 -4.47 11.90 0.69
N GLU A 55 -5.42 11.10 1.17
CA GLU A 55 -5.99 11.27 2.51
C GLU A 55 -4.90 11.15 3.59
N TRP A 56 -4.01 10.17 3.48
CA TRP A 56 -2.91 9.94 4.40
C TRP A 56 -1.93 11.13 4.44
N LEU A 57 -1.58 11.70 3.28
CA LEU A 57 -0.74 12.89 3.21
C LEU A 57 -1.45 14.12 3.80
N GLN A 58 -2.77 14.25 3.61
CA GLN A 58 -3.57 15.34 4.18
C GLN A 58 -3.63 15.30 5.70
N THR A 59 -3.55 14.12 6.32
CA THR A 59 -3.49 13.98 7.78
C THR A 59 -2.07 14.03 8.34
N GLY A 60 -1.10 14.49 7.54
CA GLY A 60 0.29 14.61 7.96
C GLY A 60 1.01 13.28 8.05
N ALA A 61 0.64 12.32 7.18
CA ALA A 61 1.23 10.98 7.14
C ALA A 61 1.00 10.15 8.43
N SER A 62 -0.13 10.36 9.11
CA SER A 62 -0.52 9.58 10.28
C SER A 62 -1.00 8.16 9.91
N ASN A 63 -0.50 7.12 10.58
CA ASN A 63 -0.67 5.75 10.11
C ASN A 63 -2.12 5.22 10.19
N ASP A 64 -2.86 5.44 11.29
CA ASP A 64 -4.08 4.71 11.67
C ASP A 64 -5.11 4.42 10.55
N LYS A 65 -5.30 5.35 9.60
CA LYS A 65 -6.25 5.19 8.49
C LYS A 65 -5.71 4.36 7.33
N ALA A 66 -4.44 4.52 6.98
CA ALA A 66 -3.80 3.76 5.93
C ALA A 66 -3.70 2.28 6.33
N GLU A 67 -3.41 2.00 7.60
CA GLU A 67 -3.35 0.63 8.14
C GLU A 67 -4.66 -0.14 7.88
N LYS A 68 -5.79 0.42 8.34
CA LYS A 68 -7.12 -0.19 8.19
C LYS A 68 -7.51 -0.37 6.73
N TYR A 69 -7.13 0.58 5.87
CA TYR A 69 -7.36 0.47 4.43
C TYR A 69 -6.61 -0.73 3.85
N PHE A 70 -5.31 -0.85 4.12
CA PHE A 70 -4.49 -1.92 3.55
C PHE A 70 -4.80 -3.30 4.14
N GLU A 71 -5.12 -3.40 5.43
CA GLU A 71 -5.63 -4.65 6.03
C GLU A 71 -6.91 -5.11 5.31
N LYS A 72 -7.85 -4.19 5.09
CA LYS A 72 -9.08 -4.49 4.35
C LYS A 72 -8.79 -4.94 2.92
N VAL A 73 -7.86 -4.29 2.22
CA VAL A 73 -7.42 -4.71 0.88
C VAL A 73 -6.90 -6.14 0.91
N GLY A 74 -6.04 -6.50 1.87
CA GLY A 74 -5.52 -7.85 2.02
C GLY A 74 -6.62 -8.90 2.19
N ALA A 75 -7.54 -8.66 3.13
CA ALA A 75 -8.66 -9.56 3.40
C ALA A 75 -9.60 -9.74 2.19
N GLU A 76 -9.94 -8.64 1.51
CA GLU A 76 -10.77 -8.69 0.30
C GLU A 76 -10.11 -9.49 -0.82
N ARG A 77 -8.80 -9.34 -1.04
CA ARG A 77 -8.07 -10.07 -2.09
C ARG A 77 -7.99 -11.56 -1.79
N PHE A 78 -7.88 -11.94 -0.52
CA PHE A 78 -7.99 -13.35 -0.12
C PHE A 78 -9.38 -13.92 -0.47
N LYS A 79 -10.46 -13.23 -0.09
CA LYS A 79 -11.86 -13.63 -0.39
C LYS A 79 -12.12 -13.77 -1.88
N GLU A 80 -11.49 -12.93 -2.68
CA GLU A 80 -11.57 -12.96 -4.14
C GLU A 80 -10.70 -14.07 -4.78
N GLY A 81 -9.87 -14.76 -4.00
CA GLY A 81 -9.00 -15.84 -4.46
C GLY A 81 -7.71 -15.39 -5.14
N PHE A 82 -7.27 -14.14 -4.92
CA PHE A 82 -5.98 -13.67 -5.42
C PHE A 82 -4.84 -14.27 -4.60
N PRO A 83 -3.75 -14.75 -5.23
CA PRO A 83 -2.55 -15.14 -4.50
C PRO A 83 -1.90 -13.92 -3.82
N LEU A 84 -1.50 -14.04 -2.56
CA LEU A 84 -0.79 -12.97 -1.82
C LEU A 84 0.39 -12.39 -2.60
N THR A 85 1.13 -13.22 -3.35
CA THR A 85 2.23 -12.78 -4.20
C THR A 85 1.80 -11.82 -5.30
N GLU A 86 0.63 -12.02 -5.92
CA GLU A 86 0.07 -11.08 -6.89
C GLU A 86 -0.36 -9.77 -6.22
N VAL A 87 -0.93 -9.84 -5.01
CA VAL A 87 -1.37 -8.65 -4.27
C VAL A 87 -0.18 -7.77 -3.88
N ASN A 88 0.89 -8.36 -3.35
CA ASN A 88 2.11 -7.62 -3.01
C ASN A 88 2.79 -7.05 -4.26
N TYR A 89 2.81 -7.82 -5.36
CA TYR A 89 3.36 -7.34 -6.62
C TYR A 89 2.52 -6.21 -7.22
N ALA A 90 1.20 -6.21 -7.00
CA ALA A 90 0.33 -5.10 -7.37
C ALA A 90 0.77 -3.80 -6.68
N LEU A 91 0.96 -3.80 -5.36
CA LEU A 91 1.40 -2.60 -4.63
C LEU A 91 2.82 -2.18 -5.00
N TYR A 92 3.70 -3.13 -5.31
CA TYR A 92 5.01 -2.83 -5.89
C TYR A 92 4.88 -2.08 -7.24
N ILE A 93 3.99 -2.51 -8.14
CA ILE A 93 3.73 -1.81 -9.40
C ILE A 93 3.16 -0.42 -9.13
N THR A 94 2.21 -0.26 -8.21
CA THR A 94 1.68 1.05 -7.78
C THR A 94 2.82 1.98 -7.36
N LYS A 95 3.71 1.53 -6.46
CA LYS A 95 4.90 2.30 -6.01
C LYS A 95 5.80 2.70 -7.18
N LYS A 96 6.08 1.76 -8.09
CA LYS A 96 6.91 1.99 -9.28
C LYS A 96 6.29 3.05 -10.21
N VAL A 97 4.98 2.95 -10.47
CA VAL A 97 4.26 3.90 -11.32
C VAL A 97 4.24 5.26 -10.65
N PHE A 98 3.90 5.34 -9.37
CA PHE A 98 3.95 6.57 -8.59
C PHE A 98 5.29 7.30 -8.76
N TRP A 99 6.41 6.62 -8.46
CA TRP A 99 7.74 7.21 -8.59
C TRP A 99 8.08 7.63 -10.03
N SER A 100 7.61 6.90 -11.04
CA SER A 100 7.83 7.28 -12.44
C SER A 100 7.18 8.63 -12.82
N PHE A 101 6.12 9.04 -12.13
CA PHE A 101 5.46 10.32 -12.36
C PHE A 101 6.09 11.47 -11.58
N ILE A 102 6.65 11.21 -10.39
CA ILE A 102 7.08 12.28 -9.46
C ILE A 102 8.60 12.48 -9.34
N ALA A 103 9.43 11.45 -9.61
CA ALA A 103 10.84 11.46 -9.20
C ALA A 103 11.67 12.60 -9.82
N TRP A 104 11.28 13.10 -10.99
CA TRP A 104 12.01 14.13 -11.75
C TRP A 104 11.39 15.52 -11.64
N LYS A 105 10.43 15.71 -10.74
CA LYS A 105 9.65 16.95 -10.59
C LYS A 105 10.05 17.68 -9.32
N LYS A 106 11.15 18.42 -9.39
CA LYS A 106 11.72 19.16 -8.25
C LYS A 106 10.69 20.11 -7.60
N GLU A 107 9.79 20.66 -8.41
CA GLU A 107 8.70 21.55 -8.00
C GLU A 107 7.72 20.89 -7.02
N LEU A 108 7.57 19.56 -7.06
CA LEU A 108 6.72 18.83 -6.13
C LEU A 108 7.29 18.77 -4.71
N PHE A 109 8.61 18.88 -4.58
CA PHE A 109 9.31 18.79 -3.31
C PHE A 109 9.64 20.18 -2.71
N GLY A 110 9.04 21.24 -3.27
CA GLY A 110 9.22 22.61 -2.80
C GLY A 110 10.43 23.33 -3.37
N PHE A 111 11.08 22.78 -4.41
CA PHE A 111 12.21 23.42 -5.09
C PHE A 111 11.72 24.21 -6.30
N GLY A 112 11.98 25.51 -6.31
CA GLY A 112 11.64 26.40 -7.42
C GLY A 112 12.55 26.26 -8.65
N ASP A 113 12.28 27.06 -9.68
CA ASP A 113 13.07 27.13 -10.90
C ASP A 113 14.39 27.92 -10.76
N GLU A 114 14.57 28.63 -9.65
CA GLU A 114 15.77 29.41 -9.37
C GLU A 114 16.98 28.51 -9.11
N GLU A 115 18.19 29.03 -9.39
CA GLU A 115 19.51 28.42 -9.17
C GLU A 115 19.85 28.28 -7.66
N GLY A 116 18.88 27.89 -6.84
CA GLY A 116 19.07 27.56 -5.44
C GLY A 116 19.66 26.18 -5.26
N GLU A 117 20.40 25.99 -4.16
CA GLU A 117 20.90 24.67 -3.78
C GLU A 117 19.74 23.71 -3.49
N ILE A 118 19.83 22.51 -4.04
CA ILE A 118 18.90 21.42 -3.72
C ILE A 118 19.17 20.99 -2.28
N ASP A 119 18.17 21.13 -1.40
CA ASP A 119 18.23 20.55 -0.07
C ASP A 119 18.00 19.03 -0.16
N PHE A 120 19.11 18.30 -0.25
CA PHE A 120 19.10 16.84 -0.27
C PHE A 120 18.48 16.24 1.00
N SER A 121 18.61 16.89 2.17
CA SER A 121 18.02 16.38 3.41
C SER A 121 16.50 16.40 3.30
N LEU A 122 15.93 17.50 2.83
CA LEU A 122 14.49 17.63 2.62
C LEU A 122 13.97 16.63 1.57
N ILE A 123 14.70 16.42 0.46
CA ILE A 123 14.34 15.37 -0.52
C ILE A 123 14.28 14.01 0.15
N MET A 124 15.30 13.66 0.95
CA MET A 124 15.36 12.37 1.61
C MET A 124 14.22 12.18 2.61
N GLU A 125 13.76 13.24 3.29
CA GLU A 125 12.57 13.20 4.14
C GLU A 125 11.31 12.87 3.33
N TYR A 126 11.07 13.55 2.20
CA TYR A 126 9.95 13.23 1.30
C TYR A 126 10.02 11.79 0.79
N VAL A 127 11.18 11.35 0.32
CA VAL A 127 11.38 9.99 -0.18
C VAL A 127 11.11 8.96 0.90
N THR A 128 11.57 9.20 2.13
CA THR A 128 11.35 8.31 3.27
C THR A 128 9.86 8.21 3.58
N ILE A 129 9.18 9.34 3.74
CA ILE A 129 7.75 9.35 4.09
C ILE A 129 6.91 8.73 2.98
N LEU A 130 7.14 9.07 1.72
CA LEU A 130 6.39 8.48 0.60
C LEU A 130 6.63 6.97 0.47
N ASN A 131 7.85 6.49 0.74
CA ASN A 131 8.12 5.04 0.74
C ASN A 131 7.41 4.33 1.90
N ASN A 132 7.35 4.95 3.08
CA ASN A 132 6.67 4.37 4.25
C ASN A 132 5.21 4.02 3.95
N PHE A 133 4.49 4.84 3.17
CA PHE A 133 3.12 4.52 2.77
C PHE A 133 3.00 3.14 2.08
N PHE A 134 3.87 2.87 1.11
CA PHE A 134 3.84 1.61 0.36
C PHE A 134 4.40 0.44 1.16
N ASP A 135 5.43 0.69 1.98
CA ASP A 135 6.10 -0.35 2.74
C ASP A 135 5.22 -0.82 3.92
N LEU A 136 4.59 0.13 4.64
CA LEU A 136 3.53 -0.17 5.60
C LEU A 136 2.32 -0.78 4.91
N GLY A 137 1.94 -0.28 3.74
CA GLY A 137 0.82 -0.85 2.98
C GLY A 137 1.00 -2.33 2.65
N ASN A 138 2.21 -2.76 2.26
CA ASN A 138 2.52 -4.18 2.08
C ASN A 138 2.39 -4.97 3.38
N PHE A 139 2.93 -4.44 4.48
CA PHE A 139 2.83 -5.09 5.79
C PHE A 139 1.36 -5.32 6.19
N TYR A 140 0.51 -4.30 6.08
CA TYR A 140 -0.90 -4.39 6.45
C TYR A 140 -1.73 -5.23 5.47
N ILE A 141 -1.42 -5.20 4.16
CA ILE A 141 -2.00 -6.15 3.19
C ILE A 141 -1.72 -7.59 3.61
N ILE A 142 -0.47 -7.92 3.95
CA ILE A 142 -0.09 -9.26 4.39
C ILE A 142 -0.87 -9.62 5.66
N ARG A 143 -0.93 -8.71 6.63
CA ARG A 143 -1.66 -8.93 7.89
C ARG A 143 -3.13 -9.23 7.64
N GLY A 144 -3.83 -8.42 6.85
CA GLY A 144 -5.24 -8.64 6.53
C GLY A 144 -5.49 -9.93 5.74
N TYR A 145 -4.61 -10.24 4.80
CA TYR A 145 -4.70 -11.47 4.01
C TYR A 145 -4.51 -12.72 4.88
N ILE A 146 -3.49 -12.73 5.75
CA ILE A 146 -3.21 -13.85 6.65
C ILE A 146 -4.30 -13.99 7.71
N GLY A 147 -4.87 -12.90 8.20
CA GLY A 147 -6.01 -12.93 9.11
C GLY A 147 -7.21 -13.66 8.51
N GLU A 148 -7.56 -13.36 7.28
CA GLU A 148 -8.67 -14.03 6.60
C GLU A 148 -8.35 -15.49 6.25
N LEU A 149 -7.10 -15.79 5.84
CA LEU A 149 -6.64 -17.17 5.65
C LEU A 149 -6.78 -17.99 6.93
N PHE A 150 -6.44 -17.39 8.07
CA PHE A 150 -6.55 -18.04 9.36
C PHE A 150 -8.00 -18.40 9.69
N GLU A 151 -8.93 -17.44 9.54
CA GLU A 151 -10.37 -17.67 9.74
C GLU A 151 -10.88 -18.82 8.86
N GLN A 152 -10.52 -18.84 7.57
CA GLN A 152 -10.93 -19.92 6.67
C GLN A 152 -10.33 -21.28 7.10
N LEU A 153 -9.07 -21.32 7.54
CA LEU A 153 -8.45 -22.56 8.00
C LEU A 153 -9.06 -23.08 9.30
N GLU A 154 -9.45 -22.22 10.24
CA GLU A 154 -10.17 -22.64 11.45
C GLU A 154 -11.51 -23.31 11.13
N GLU A 155 -12.22 -22.82 10.10
CA GLU A 155 -13.50 -23.38 9.68
C GLU A 155 -13.36 -24.70 8.90
N THR A 156 -12.27 -24.87 8.15
CA THR A 156 -12.15 -25.93 7.13
C THR A 156 -11.11 -27.01 7.43
N ALA A 157 -10.13 -26.73 8.30
CA ALA A 157 -9.03 -27.65 8.55
C ALA A 157 -9.33 -28.65 9.67
N SER A 158 -8.77 -29.86 9.53
CA SER A 158 -8.64 -30.82 10.64
C SER A 158 -7.47 -30.49 11.59
N MET A 159 -6.84 -29.32 11.40
CA MET A 159 -5.76 -28.82 12.25
C MET A 159 -6.34 -28.01 13.40
N SER A 160 -5.75 -28.14 14.58
CA SER A 160 -6.16 -27.33 15.72
C SER A 160 -5.75 -25.87 15.53
N LYS A 161 -6.52 -24.96 16.14
CA LYS A 161 -6.24 -23.52 16.22
C LYS A 161 -4.78 -23.22 16.58
N GLU A 162 -4.22 -23.97 17.52
CA GLU A 162 -2.85 -23.78 17.99
C GLU A 162 -1.78 -24.21 16.99
N GLU A 163 -2.05 -25.23 16.17
CA GLU A 163 -1.14 -25.65 15.10
C GLU A 163 -1.09 -24.61 13.97
N ILE A 164 -2.25 -24.05 13.61
CA ILE A 164 -2.34 -22.99 12.60
C ILE A 164 -1.63 -21.72 13.10
N LYS A 165 -1.89 -21.31 14.35
CA LYS A 165 -1.20 -20.17 14.99
C LYS A 165 0.32 -20.36 15.01
N LYS A 166 0.81 -21.55 15.35
CA LYS A 166 2.26 -21.84 15.37
C LYS A 166 2.92 -21.72 13.99
N ILE A 167 2.19 -21.97 12.90
CA ILE A 167 2.72 -21.88 11.54
C ILE A 167 2.73 -20.44 11.03
N LEU A 168 1.67 -19.68 11.33
CA LEU A 168 1.44 -18.36 10.74
C LEU A 168 1.86 -17.20 11.65
N MET A 169 1.86 -17.38 12.96
CA MET A 169 2.03 -16.31 13.96
C MET A 169 3.28 -16.46 14.84
N HIS A 170 4.04 -17.55 14.71
CA HIS A 170 5.27 -17.68 15.52
C HIS A 170 6.36 -16.72 15.00
N GLY A 171 6.43 -15.55 15.62
CA GLY A 171 7.23 -14.38 15.25
C GLY A 171 6.85 -13.17 16.11
N ALA A 172 7.12 -11.93 15.67
CA ALA A 172 6.83 -10.69 16.42
C ALA A 172 5.33 -10.37 16.61
N PHE A 173 4.44 -11.32 16.35
CA PHE A 173 3.01 -11.20 16.59
C PHE A 173 2.68 -12.07 17.80
N ASP A 174 2.70 -11.48 18.99
CA ASP A 174 2.24 -12.16 20.20
C ASP A 174 0.71 -12.15 20.23
N ASP A 175 0.09 -13.16 20.86
CA ASP A 175 -1.38 -13.25 21.02
C ASP A 175 -1.97 -12.00 21.72
N ASN A 176 -1.12 -11.20 22.37
CA ASN A 176 -1.45 -9.94 23.05
C ASN A 176 -1.58 -8.72 22.10
N ASP A 177 -1.02 -8.75 20.88
CA ASP A 177 -1.05 -7.61 19.94
C ASP A 177 -2.41 -7.40 19.25
N PHE A 178 -3.38 -8.30 19.50
CA PHE A 178 -4.77 -8.18 19.03
C PHE A 178 -5.70 -7.50 20.06
N ASN A 179 -5.15 -6.83 21.07
CA ASN A 179 -5.95 -5.97 21.93
C ASN A 179 -6.45 -4.75 21.14
N LYS A 180 -7.78 -4.66 20.95
CA LYS A 180 -8.43 -3.61 20.12
C LYS A 180 -8.20 -2.18 20.64
N ASP A 181 -7.64 -2.03 21.83
CA ASP A 181 -7.42 -0.75 22.50
C ASP A 181 -5.94 -0.34 22.62
N GLU A 182 -4.99 -1.09 22.06
CA GLU A 182 -3.55 -0.87 22.36
C GLU A 182 -2.58 -0.88 21.17
N ILE A 183 -3.02 -0.46 19.99
CA ILE A 183 -2.09 -0.17 18.88
C ILE A 183 -1.65 1.29 18.96
N ILE A 184 -0.78 1.59 19.92
CA ILE A 184 0.09 2.78 19.88
C ILE A 184 1.52 2.25 19.79
N TRP A 185 2.02 2.07 18.58
CA TRP A 185 3.44 1.80 18.38
C TRP A 185 4.21 3.12 18.32
N HIS A 186 4.94 3.39 19.40
CA HIS A 186 6.08 4.31 19.37
C HIS A 186 7.18 3.74 18.48
N HIS A 187 7.28 4.23 17.25
CA HIS A 187 8.52 4.14 16.48
C HIS A 187 8.88 5.51 15.94
N ILE A 188 10.05 5.95 16.44
CA ILE A 188 10.97 7.03 16.07
C ILE A 188 10.65 7.74 14.75
#